data_AF-A0A927MCP7-F1
#
_entry.id   AF-A0A927MCP7-F1
#
_cell.length_a   1.000
_cell.length_b   1.000
_cell.length_c   1.000
_cell.angle_alpha   90.00
_cell.angle_beta   90.00
_cell.angle_gamma   90.00
#
_symmetry.space_group_name_H-M   'P 1'
#
loop_
_entity.id
_entity.type
_entity.pdbx_description
1 polymer ?
#
loop_
_entity_poly.entity_id
_entity_poly.type
_entity_poly.pdbx_seq_one_letter_code
_entity_poly.pdbx_strand_id
1 'polypeptide(L)'
;MIGPQERWYRAMRRAAQRRYPAGGHGPAWSYRCQTCQDPWPCAPARLALLVGFKGDRVGLMMYLAAHLARAMQALPDTHPALIAGQLLYWVPRRR
;
A
#
# COMPACT_ATOMS: atom_id res chain seq x y z
N MET A 1 22.47 -7.18 -1.76
CA MET A 1 21.80 -7.34 -3.06
C MET A 1 20.33 -6.96 -2.89
N ILE A 2 19.78 -6.15 -3.80
CA ILE A 2 18.35 -5.82 -3.80
C ILE A 2 17.62 -7.00 -4.45
N GLY A 3 16.82 -7.73 -3.68
CA GLY A 3 16.07 -8.89 -4.18
C GLY A 3 15.13 -8.53 -5.35
N PRO A 4 14.77 -9.50 -6.20
CA PRO A 4 13.85 -9.29 -7.34
C PRO A 4 12.55 -8.58 -6.93
N GLN A 5 12.02 -8.88 -5.75
CA GLN A 5 10.80 -8.25 -5.23
C GLN A 5 10.94 -6.74 -5.02
N GLU A 6 12.10 -6.26 -4.58
CA GLU A 6 12.32 -4.85 -4.23
C GLU A 6 12.46 -3.99 -5.50
N ARG A 7 13.03 -4.55 -6.57
CA ARG A 7 13.03 -3.90 -7.90
C ARG A 7 11.61 -3.72 -8.43
N TRP A 8 10.79 -4.76 -8.31
CA TRP A 8 9.40 -4.74 -8.76
C TRP A 8 8.55 -3.78 -7.92
N TYR A 9 8.72 -3.77 -6.60
CA TYR A 9 8.11 -2.78 -5.71
C TYR A 9 8.44 -1.34 -6.10
N ARG A 10 9.72 -1.02 -6.37
CA ARG A 10 10.13 0.33 -6.78
C ARG A 10 9.50 0.77 -8.10
N ALA A 11 9.42 -0.15 -9.07
CA ALA A 11 8.75 0.12 -10.35
C ALA A 11 7.25 0.39 -10.14
N MET A 12 6.55 -0.45 -9.38
CA MET A 12 5.14 -0.26 -9.10
C MET A 12 4.86 0.98 -8.24
N ARG A 13 5.74 1.33 -7.29
CA ARG A 13 5.63 2.58 -6.51
C ARG A 13 5.69 3.81 -7.41
N ARG A 14 6.61 3.83 -8.39
CA ARG A 14 6.69 4.94 -9.37
C ARG A 14 5.47 5.00 -10.27
N ALA A 15 4.96 3.86 -10.73
CA ALA A 15 3.74 3.80 -11.53
C ALA A 15 2.51 4.26 -10.72
N ALA A 16 2.40 3.81 -9.47
CA ALA A 16 1.34 4.20 -8.55
C ALA A 16 1.41 5.70 -8.23
N GLN A 17 2.58 6.28 -8.00
CA GLN A 17 2.73 7.73 -7.78
C GLN A 17 2.24 8.59 -8.94
N ARG A 18 2.30 8.09 -10.19
CA ARG A 18 1.73 8.79 -11.35
C ARG A 18 0.20 8.71 -11.38
N ARG A 19 -0.36 7.59 -10.92
CA ARG A 19 -1.81 7.32 -10.93
C ARG A 19 -2.52 7.91 -9.72
N TYR A 20 -1.90 7.80 -8.55
CA TYR A 20 -2.28 8.40 -7.28
C TYR A 20 -1.48 9.69 -7.10
N PRO A 21 -2.06 10.88 -7.43
CA PRO A 21 -1.44 12.14 -7.04
C PRO A 21 -1.35 12.12 -5.52
N ALA A 22 -0.12 12.00 -5.02
CA ALA A 22 0.16 11.84 -3.61
C ALA A 22 -0.28 13.08 -2.85
N GLY A 23 -1.52 13.10 -2.38
CA GLY A 23 -1.86 13.92 -1.22
C GLY A 23 -1.12 13.31 -0.04
N GLY A 24 0.15 13.66 0.17
CA GLY A 24 1.04 13.48 1.34
C GLY A 24 1.18 12.11 2.04
N HIS A 25 0.16 11.26 2.01
CA HIS A 25 -0.08 10.16 2.94
C HIS A 25 0.55 8.85 2.45
N GLY A 26 1.85 8.87 2.20
CA GLY A 26 2.65 7.69 1.86
C GLY A 26 3.08 6.87 3.08
N PRO A 27 3.45 5.58 2.89
CA PRO A 27 4.00 4.76 3.97
C PRO A 27 5.47 5.11 4.24
N ALA A 28 5.81 5.20 5.53
CA ALA A 28 7.18 5.21 6.03
C ALA A 28 7.72 3.77 6.14
N TRP A 29 9.00 3.62 6.55
CA TRP A 29 9.61 2.30 6.76
C TRP A 29 8.86 1.47 7.81
N SER A 30 8.35 2.12 8.87
CA SER A 30 7.56 1.49 9.94
C SER A 30 6.09 1.23 9.58
N TYR A 31 5.70 1.40 8.31
CA TYR A 31 4.30 1.26 7.87
C TYR A 31 3.30 2.20 8.55
N ARG A 32 3.81 3.30 9.13
CA ARG A 32 3.03 4.47 9.50
C ARG A 32 2.98 5.48 8.36
N CYS A 33 1.90 6.24 8.29
CA CYS A 33 1.74 7.32 7.33
C CYS A 33 2.77 8.44 7.61
N GLN A 34 3.48 8.92 6.59
CA GLN A 34 4.47 9.99 6.75
C GLN A 34 3.86 11.32 7.20
N THR A 35 2.60 11.60 6.87
CA THR A 35 1.89 12.83 7.26
C THR A 35 1.10 12.67 8.58
N CYS A 36 0.22 11.66 8.68
CA CYS A 36 -0.68 11.48 9.84
C CYS A 36 -0.07 10.68 10.98
N GLN A 37 1.00 9.91 10.74
CA GLN A 37 1.55 8.92 11.69
C GLN A 37 0.62 7.74 12.04
N ASP A 38 -0.61 7.73 11.56
CA ASP A 38 -1.53 6.59 11.61
C ASP A 38 -1.02 5.36 10.84
N PRO A 39 -1.51 4.14 11.14
CA PRO A 39 -1.23 2.95 10.36
C PRO A 39 -1.59 3.17 8.88
N TRP A 40 -0.61 3.01 7.99
CA TRP A 40 -0.85 3.13 6.56
C TRP A 40 -1.48 1.84 6.02
N PRO A 41 -2.58 1.89 5.24
CA PRO A 41 -3.18 3.08 4.66
C PRO A 41 -4.20 3.75 5.60
N CYS A 42 -3.97 5.01 5.91
CA CYS A 42 -4.90 5.88 6.64
C CYS A 42 -6.08 6.28 5.74
N ALA A 43 -7.14 6.85 6.33
CA ALA A 43 -8.35 7.25 5.59
C ALA A 43 -8.08 8.10 4.31
N PRO A 44 -7.25 9.16 4.34
CA PRO A 44 -6.96 9.93 3.13
C PRO A 44 -6.14 9.13 2.10
N ALA A 45 -5.22 8.27 2.54
CA ALA A 45 -4.48 7.38 1.65
C ALA A 45 -5.43 6.37 0.96
N ARG A 46 -6.40 5.80 1.69
CA ARG A 46 -7.40 4.88 1.12
C ARG A 46 -8.23 5.56 0.03
N LEU A 47 -8.78 6.74 0.33
CA LEU A 47 -9.58 7.51 -0.64
C LEU A 47 -8.76 7.77 -1.91
N ALA A 48 -7.54 8.23 -1.74
CA ALA A 48 -6.75 8.67 -2.87
C ALA A 48 -6.15 7.50 -3.68
N LEU A 49 -5.94 6.34 -3.06
CA LEU A 49 -5.70 5.07 -3.77
C LEU A 49 -6.91 4.65 -4.60
N LEU A 50 -8.13 4.78 -4.09
CA LEU A 50 -9.35 4.46 -4.87
C LEU A 50 -9.52 5.39 -6.06
N VAL A 51 -9.24 6.68 -5.90
CA VAL A 51 -9.30 7.66 -6.98
C VAL A 51 -8.21 7.38 -8.01
N GLY A 52 -6.96 7.16 -7.58
CA GLY A 52 -5.83 6.95 -8.47
C GLY A 52 -5.89 5.64 -9.25
N PHE A 53 -6.51 4.61 -8.69
CA PHE A 53 -6.74 3.32 -9.36
C PHE A 53 -8.19 3.13 -9.84
N LYS A 54 -8.95 4.23 -10.05
CA LYS A 54 -10.33 4.14 -10.55
C LYS A 54 -10.37 3.35 -11.85
N GLY A 55 -11.14 2.26 -11.86
CA GLY A 55 -11.23 1.34 -13.00
C GLY A 55 -10.15 0.25 -13.07
N ASP A 56 -9.05 0.38 -12.32
CA ASP A 56 -7.92 -0.58 -12.27
C ASP A 56 -7.82 -1.26 -10.89
N ARG A 57 -8.84 -2.05 -10.54
CA ARG A 57 -8.86 -2.80 -9.26
C ARG A 57 -7.71 -3.80 -9.17
N VAL A 58 -7.33 -4.45 -10.27
CA VAL A 58 -6.23 -5.42 -10.28
C VAL A 58 -4.92 -4.72 -9.98
N GLY A 59 -4.66 -3.56 -10.60
CA GLY A 59 -3.50 -2.73 -10.29
C GLY A 59 -3.46 -2.27 -8.84
N LEU A 60 -4.62 -1.88 -8.27
CA LEU A 60 -4.70 -1.52 -6.84
C LEU A 60 -4.33 -2.71 -5.94
N MET A 61 -4.89 -3.88 -6.20
CA MET A 61 -4.61 -5.09 -5.42
C MET A 61 -3.15 -5.52 -5.53
N MET A 62 -2.56 -5.46 -6.73
CA MET A 62 -1.15 -5.78 -6.94
C MET A 62 -0.22 -4.78 -6.21
N TYR A 63 -0.56 -3.49 -6.24
CA TYR A 63 0.17 -2.47 -5.50
C TYR A 63 0.13 -2.69 -3.99
N LEU A 64 -1.04 -3.04 -3.44
CA LEU A 64 -1.23 -3.33 -2.02
C LEU A 64 -0.57 -4.67 -1.62
N ALA A 65 -0.58 -5.68 -2.48
CA ALA A 65 0.10 -6.95 -2.25
C ALA A 65 1.62 -6.78 -2.15
N ALA A 66 2.22 -5.92 -2.98
CA ALA A 66 3.63 -5.56 -2.85
C ALA A 66 3.92 -4.84 -1.52
N HIS A 67 2.99 -4.02 -1.04
CA HIS A 67 3.09 -3.42 0.29
C HIS A 67 2.91 -4.47 1.39
N LEU A 68 2.06 -5.47 1.24
CA LEU A 68 1.90 -6.55 2.21
C LEU A 68 3.21 -7.32 2.42
N ALA A 69 3.87 -7.71 1.32
CA ALA A 69 5.15 -8.43 1.37
C ALA A 69 6.25 -7.66 2.13
N ARG A 70 6.28 -6.33 1.98
CA ARG A 70 7.25 -5.47 2.65
C ARG A 70 6.82 -5.13 4.09
N ALA A 71 5.52 -5.03 4.36
CA ALA A 71 4.99 -4.82 5.70
C ALA A 71 5.32 -6.00 6.63
N MET A 72 5.20 -7.23 6.12
CA MET A 72 5.58 -8.44 6.87
C MET A 72 7.06 -8.45 7.26
N GLN A 73 7.93 -7.81 6.47
CA GLN A 73 9.35 -7.67 6.82
C GLN A 73 9.60 -6.51 7.80
N ALA A 74 8.82 -5.43 7.69
CA ALA A 74 8.97 -4.24 8.54
C ALA A 74 8.33 -4.39 9.94
N LEU A 75 7.38 -5.32 10.08
CA LEU A 75 6.60 -5.56 11.29
C LEU A 75 6.68 -7.05 11.68
N PRO A 76 7.88 -7.57 12.04
CA PRO A 76 8.08 -9.00 12.28
C PRO A 76 7.25 -9.54 13.46
N ASP A 77 6.95 -8.69 14.46
CA ASP A 77 6.18 -9.06 15.64
C ASP A 77 4.66 -9.00 15.42
N THR A 78 4.20 -8.52 14.26
CA THR A 78 2.77 -8.40 13.96
C THR A 78 2.27 -9.63 13.20
N HIS A 79 1.18 -10.23 13.69
CA HIS A 79 0.58 -11.36 13.01
C HIS A 79 0.18 -11.00 11.56
N PRO A 80 0.55 -11.81 10.54
CA PRO A 80 0.39 -11.45 9.13
C PRO A 80 -1.07 -11.22 8.72
N ALA A 81 -2.02 -11.88 9.38
CA ALA A 81 -3.45 -11.64 9.15
C ALA A 81 -3.89 -10.20 9.50
N LEU A 82 -3.30 -9.58 10.53
CA LEU A 82 -3.61 -8.20 10.90
C LEU A 82 -3.08 -7.22 9.85
N ILE A 83 -1.88 -7.47 9.34
CA ILE A 83 -1.26 -6.70 8.27
C ILE A 83 -2.10 -6.81 6.98
N ALA A 84 -2.54 -8.02 6.62
CA ALA A 84 -3.41 -8.26 5.47
C ALA A 84 -4.78 -7.58 5.64
N GLY A 85 -5.37 -7.63 6.84
CA GLY A 85 -6.60 -6.93 7.17
C GLY A 85 -6.49 -5.42 6.97
N GLN A 86 -5.42 -4.81 7.49
CA GLN A 86 -5.15 -3.38 7.36
C GLN A 86 -4.96 -2.95 5.90
N LEU A 87 -4.22 -3.74 5.11
CA LEU A 87 -3.85 -3.37 3.74
C LEU A 87 -4.92 -3.69 2.70
N LEU A 88 -5.64 -4.80 2.83
CA LEU A 88 -6.50 -5.33 1.75
C LEU A 88 -7.99 -5.25 2.05
N TYR A 89 -8.41 -5.34 3.31
CA TYR A 89 -9.81 -5.63 3.65
C TYR A 89 -10.76 -4.45 3.42
N TRP A 90 -10.22 -3.22 3.41
CA TRP A 90 -10.99 -2.01 3.14
C TRP A 90 -11.32 -1.82 1.64
N VAL A 91 -10.65 -2.54 0.75
CA VAL A 91 -10.85 -2.41 -0.70
C VAL A 91 -12.25 -2.94 -1.05
N PRO A 92 -13.12 -2.14 -1.71
CA PRO A 92 -14.45 -2.59 -2.09
C PRO A 92 -14.41 -3.92 -2.85
N ARG A 93 -15.22 -4.87 -2.40
CA ARG A 93 -15.49 -6.10 -3.15
C ARG A 93 -16.44 -5.76 -4.30
N ARG A 94 -16.21 -6.34 -5.49
CA ARG A 94 -17.18 -6.24 -6.58
C ARG A 94 -18.49 -6.84 -6.06
N ARG A 95 -19.59 -6.09 -6.21
CA ARG A 95 -20.93 -6.65 -6.16
C ARG A 95 -21.22 -7.37 -7.47
#